data_AF-A0A328CVD0-F1
#
_entry.id   AF-A0A328CVD0-F1
#
_cell.length_a   1.000
_cell.length_b   1.000
_cell.length_c   1.000
_cell.angle_alpha   90.00
_cell.angle_beta   90.00
_cell.angle_gamma   90.00
#
_symmetry.space_group_name_H-M   'P 1'
#
loop_
_entity.id
_entity.type
_entity.pdbx_description
1 polymer ?
#
loop_
_entity_poly.entity_id
_entity_poly.type
_entity_poly.pdbx_seq_one_letter_code
_entity_poly.pdbx_strand_id
1 'polypeptide(L)' 'MMIWFIIGFGIYGKKATRSTLDEIIDTVSATHPLTPLLSLLKTNGKLVLIGLPEIPLDLLVFPLIMGIKLIAGSGIAGIN' A
#
# COMPACT_ATOMS: atom_id res chain seq x y z
N MET A 1 -9.65 14.48 -13.88
CA MET A 1 -9.50 13.03 -14.08
C MET A 1 -8.03 12.69 -13.91
N MET A 2 -7.57 12.55 -12.65
CA MET A 2 -6.16 12.37 -12.32
C MET A 2 -5.97 10.92 -11.88
N ILE A 3 -5.27 10.11 -12.68
CA ILE A 3 -4.86 8.77 -12.30
C ILE A 3 -3.91 8.91 -11.10
N TRP A 4 -4.30 8.36 -9.96
CA TRP A 4 -3.47 8.27 -8.76
C TRP A 4 -2.77 6.91 -8.77
N PHE A 5 -1.47 6.91 -9.00
CA PHE A 5 -0.72 5.69 -9.31
C PHE A 5 -0.26 5.01 -8.01
N ILE A 6 -1.02 4.01 -7.58
CA ILE A 6 -0.52 2.99 -6.65
C ILE A 6 0.39 2.08 -7.46
N ILE A 7 1.69 2.10 -7.18
CA ILE A 7 2.66 1.21 -7.84
C ILE A 7 2.69 -0.08 -7.02
N GLY A 8 1.95 -1.09 -7.50
CA GLY A 8 2.14 -2.46 -7.05
C GLY A 8 3.26 -3.10 -7.87
N PHE A 9 4.39 -3.42 -7.25
CA PHE A 9 5.44 -4.18 -7.92
C PHE A 9 4.99 -5.65 -7.98
N GLY A 10 4.46 -6.05 -9.15
CA GLY A 10 3.99 -7.40 -9.43
C GLY A 10 4.30 -7.75 -10.89
N ILE A 11 4.40 -9.06 -11.17
CA ILE A 11 4.72 -9.57 -12.51
C ILE A 11 3.81 -8.90 -13.56
N TYR A 12 4.41 -8.22 -14.54
CA TYR A 12 3.76 -7.50 -15.63
C TYR A 12 2.64 -8.37 -16.25
N GLY A 13 1.36 -7.96 -16.08
CA GLY A 13 0.22 -8.56 -16.78
C GLY A 13 -0.84 -9.28 -15.94
N LYS A 14 -0.72 -9.39 -14.61
CA LYS A 14 -1.80 -9.98 -13.78
C LYS A 14 -2.77 -8.91 -13.25
N LYS A 15 -4.07 -9.09 -13.50
CA LYS A 15 -5.13 -8.36 -12.76
C LYS A 15 -4.90 -8.56 -11.26
N ALA A 16 -4.85 -7.47 -10.50
CA ALA A 16 -4.63 -7.49 -9.05
C ALA A 16 -5.61 -8.45 -8.39
N THR A 17 -5.09 -9.59 -7.97
CA THR A 17 -5.83 -10.66 -7.30
C THR A 17 -5.38 -10.66 -5.84
N ARG A 18 -6.24 -11.14 -4.93
CA ARG A 18 -5.94 -11.10 -3.49
C ARG A 18 -4.60 -11.79 -3.21
N SER A 19 -3.73 -11.20 -2.38
CA SER A 19 -2.43 -11.77 -1.99
C SER A 19 -1.47 -12.05 -3.17
N THR A 20 -1.30 -11.11 -4.10
CA THR A 20 -0.34 -11.24 -5.22
C THR A 20 0.84 -10.29 -5.16
N LEU A 21 0.75 -9.21 -4.38
CA LEU A 21 1.80 -8.20 -4.33
C LEU A 21 2.70 -8.44 -3.12
N ASP A 22 4.01 -8.36 -3.35
CA ASP A 22 5.01 -8.44 -2.28
C ASP A 22 5.15 -7.07 -1.60
N GLU A 23 5.20 -6.00 -2.41
CA GLU A 23 5.27 -4.63 -1.92
C GLU A 23 4.31 -3.71 -2.67
N ILE A 24 3.70 -2.78 -1.94
CA ILE A 24 2.86 -1.70 -2.48
C ILE A 24 3.48 -0.38 -2.05
N ILE A 25 3.74 0.49 -3.02
CA ILE A 25 4.15 1.87 -2.76
C ILE A 25 2.95 2.76 -3.01
N ASP A 26 2.54 3.41 -1.93
CA ASP A 26 1.40 4.29 -1.89
C ASP A 26 1.87 5.75 -1.90
N THR A 27 1.74 6.37 -3.08
CA THR A 27 2.08 7.79 -3.31
C THR A 27 0.86 8.70 -3.14
N VAL A 28 -0.23 8.15 -2.61
CA VAL A 28 -1.52 8.81 -2.55
C VAL A 28 -1.55 9.78 -1.34
N SER A 29 -1.34 11.08 -1.55
CA SER A 29 -1.54 12.18 -0.56
C SER A 29 -3.00 12.49 -0.17
N ALA A 30 -3.95 11.61 -0.47
CA ALA A 30 -5.38 11.81 -0.25
C ALA A 30 -5.90 10.67 0.64
N THR A 31 -6.90 10.97 1.45
CA THR A 31 -7.45 9.99 2.37
C THR A 31 -8.13 8.87 1.61
N HIS A 32 -7.67 7.65 1.80
CA HIS A 32 -8.25 6.46 1.19
C HIS A 32 -8.08 5.24 2.13
N PRO A 33 -8.97 4.25 2.04
CA PRO A 33 -8.93 3.09 2.91
C PRO A 33 -7.75 2.17 2.55
N LEU A 34 -6.99 1.73 3.55
CA LEU A 34 -5.84 0.82 3.39
C LEU A 34 -6.24 -0.66 3.34
N THR A 35 -7.43 -1.00 3.82
CA THR A 35 -7.97 -2.37 3.87
C THR A 35 -7.92 -3.11 2.52
N PRO A 36 -8.27 -2.49 1.38
CA PRO A 36 -8.15 -3.11 0.07
C PRO A 36 -6.69 -3.37 -0.32
N LEU A 37 -5.79 -2.42 -0.04
CA LEU A 37 -4.36 -2.53 -0.34
C LEU A 37 -3.71 -3.66 0.47
N LEU A 38 -4.01 -3.71 1.76
CA LEU A 38 -3.59 -4.79 2.63
C LEU A 38 -4.10 -6.14 2.12
N SER A 39 -5.31 -6.22 1.57
CA SER A 39 -5.84 -7.48 1.01
C SER A 39 -5.10 -7.95 -0.25
N LEU A 40 -4.47 -7.03 -0.99
CA LEU A 40 -3.66 -7.35 -2.17
C LEU A 40 -2.25 -7.83 -1.81
N LEU A 41 -1.74 -7.45 -0.64
CA LEU A 41 -0.45 -7.91 -0.13
C LEU A 41 -0.46 -9.39 0.27
N LYS A 42 0.62 -10.08 -0.07
CA LYS A 42 0.96 -11.42 0.40
C LYS A 42 1.24 -11.45 1.90
N THR A 43 1.37 -12.66 2.45
CA THR A 43 1.97 -12.87 3.77
C THR A 43 3.40 -12.32 3.77
N ASN A 44 3.80 -11.56 4.80
CA ASN A 44 5.05 -10.77 4.83
C ASN A 44 5.12 -9.61 3.83
N GLY A 45 4.00 -9.21 3.23
CA GLY A 45 3.96 -8.09 2.31
C GLY A 45 4.12 -6.73 2.99
N LYS A 46 4.69 -5.76 2.27
CA LYS A 46 4.99 -4.42 2.78
C LYS A 46 4.18 -3.34 2.07
N LEU A 47 3.59 -2.43 2.84
CA LEU A 47 2.96 -1.20 2.36
C LEU A 47 3.85 -0.02 2.73
N VAL A 48 4.30 0.76 1.75
CA VAL A 48 5.11 1.95 1.96
C VAL A 48 4.29 3.20 1.63
N LEU A 49 3.99 4.00 2.65
CA LEU A 49 3.28 5.27 2.54
C LEU A 49 4.29 6.39 2.26
N ILE A 50 4.14 7.06 1.12
CA ILE A 50 4.92 8.23 0.72
C ILE A 50 4.03 9.49 0.70
N GLY A 51 2.74 9.32 0.45
CA GLY A 51 1.77 10.41 0.53
C GLY A 51 1.71 11.00 1.94
N LEU A 52 1.54 12.33 2.02
CA LEU A 52 1.26 13.05 3.26
C LEU A 52 -0.24 13.39 3.30
N PRO A 53 -1.07 12.56 3.93
CA PRO A 53 -2.49 12.82 4.12
C PRO A 53 -2.71 13.80 5.28
N GLU A 54 -3.59 14.77 5.10
CA GLU A 54 -3.94 15.77 6.11
C GLU A 54 -4.83 15.19 7.23
N ILE A 55 -5.46 14.04 6.98
CA ILE A 55 -6.40 13.36 7.87
C ILE A 55 -5.75 12.04 8.33
N PRO A 56 -5.87 11.66 9.63
CA PRO A 56 -5.36 10.38 10.11
C PRO A 56 -5.98 9.20 9.35
N LEU A 57 -5.15 8.25 8.92
CA LEU A 57 -5.59 7.05 8.23
C LEU A 57 -6.18 6.04 9.21
N ASP A 58 -7.27 5.41 8.79
CA ASP A 58 -7.91 4.35 9.55
C ASP A 58 -7.19 3.01 9.27
N LEU A 59 -6.57 2.44 10.30
CA LEU A 59 -5.70 1.28 10.20
C LEU A 59 -6.33 0.07 10.88
N LEU A 60 -6.69 -0.96 10.11
CA LEU A 60 -7.12 -2.23 10.68
C LEU A 60 -5.91 -3.08 11.10
N VAL A 61 -5.83 -3.40 12.40
CA VAL A 61 -4.74 -4.20 12.98
C VAL A 61 -4.89 -5.69 12.66
N PHE A 62 -6.13 -6.17 12.51
CA PHE A 62 -6.40 -7.59 12.29
C PHE A 62 -5.72 -8.17 11.03
N PRO A 63 -5.78 -7.54 9.84
CA PRO A 63 -5.05 -8.00 8.65
C PRO A 63 -3.52 -7.94 8.79
N LEU A 64 -2.98 -7.06 9.64
CA LEU A 64 -1.54 -6.95 9.88
C LEU A 64 -1.02 -8.15 10.66
N ILE A 65 -1.73 -8.52 11.73
CA ILE A 65 -1.37 -9.66 12.57
C ILE A 65 -1.57 -10.98 11.81
N MET A 66 -2.73 -11.15 11.16
CA MET A 66 -3.05 -12.38 10.41
C MET A 66 -2.12 -12.62 9.21
N GLY A 67 -1.62 -11.56 8.57
CA GLY A 67 -0.80 -11.65 7.37
C GLY A 67 0.68 -11.32 7.56
N ILE A 68 1.13 -11.05 8.79
CA ILE A 68 2.48 -10.57 9.10
C ILE A 68 2.87 -9.39 8.19
N LYS A 69 1.99 -8.41 8.05
CA LYS A 69 2.16 -7.32 7.06
C LYS A 69 2.82 -6.13 7.72
N LEU A 70 3.69 -5.45 6.98
CA LEU A 70 4.45 -4.30 7.45
C LEU A 70 3.95 -3.01 6.80
N ILE A 71 3.75 -1.96 7.59
CA ILE A 71 3.48 -0.61 7.09
C ILE A 71 4.67 0.27 7.45
N ALA A 72 5.23 0.95 6.46
CA ALA A 72 6.34 1.87 6.61
C ALA A 72 5.96 3.23 6.02
N GLY A 73 6.38 4.32 6.65
CA GLY A 73 6.30 5.67 6.09
C GLY A 73 7.66 6.14 5.60
N SER A 74 7.72 6.82 4.46
CA SER A 74 8.91 7.50 3.98
C SER A 74 8.60 8.96 3.65
N GLY A 75 9.20 9.89 4.40
CA GLY A 75 9.06 11.34 4.18
C GLY A 75 9.96 11.88 3.06
N ILE A 76 10.83 11.05 2.49
CA ILE A 76 11.66 11.36 1.33
C ILE A 76 10.97 10.77 0.10
N ALA A 77 10.09 11.57 -0.51
CA ALA A 77 9.54 11.30 -1.84
C ALA A 77 10.60 11.66 -2.90
N GLY A 78 11.67 10.88 -2.99
CA GLY A 78 12.77 11.15 -3.91
C GLY A 78 13.73 9.99 -4.02
N ILE A 79 13.65 9.26 -5.13
CA ILE A 79 14.84 8.72 -5.77
C ILE A 79 15.71 9.95 -6.09
N ASN A 80 16.92 10.00 -5.54
CA ASN A 80 17.99 10.79 -6.16
C ASN A 80 18.80 9.86 -7.06
#